data_AF-E2BZG8-F1
#
_entry.id   AF-E2BZG8-F1
#
_cell.length_a   1.000
_cell.length_b   1.000
_cell.length_c   1.000
_cell.angle_alpha   90.00
_cell.angle_beta   90.00
_cell.angle_gamma   90.00
#
_symmetry.space_group_name_H-M   'P 1'
#
loop_
_entity.id
_entity.type
_entity.pdbx_description
1 polymer ?
#
loop_
_entity_poly.entity_id
_entity_poly.type
_entity_poly.pdbx_seq_one_letter_code
_entity_poly.pdbx_strand_id
1 'polypeptide(L)'
;TSSSKYSQSNGAAEAAVKIAKSIIKKSNGNINLGLLAYRTTPLENGFSPAQLMFSRQIHSRVPLLPDKLGSFIEHNKVIETEAKRKN
;
A
#
# COMPACT_ATOMS: atom_id res chain seq x y z
N THR A 1 17.85 4.91 7.18
CA THR A 1 17.97 5.82 6.02
C THR A 1 19.34 5.64 5.42
N SER A 2 19.42 5.19 4.17
CA SER A 2 20.68 5.06 3.45
C SER A 2 21.11 6.38 2.82
N SER A 3 22.41 6.51 2.56
CA SER A 3 22.97 7.69 1.88
C SER A 3 22.35 7.86 0.49
N SER A 4 22.11 9.11 0.07
CA SER A 4 21.56 9.45 -1.25
C SER A 4 22.38 8.90 -2.41
N LYS A 5 23.68 8.68 -2.19
CA LYS A 5 24.63 8.17 -3.18
C LYS A 5 24.77 6.65 -3.19
N TYR A 6 24.04 5.94 -2.34
CA TYR A 6 24.09 4.48 -2.27
C TYR A 6 22.86 3.87 -2.95
N SER A 7 22.97 3.68 -4.27
CA SER A 7 21.87 3.22 -5.14
C SER A 7 21.33 1.85 -4.75
N GLN A 8 22.20 0.94 -4.28
CA GLN A 8 21.84 -0.44 -3.97
C GLN A 8 20.74 -0.58 -2.91
N SER A 9 20.63 0.36 -1.95
CA SER A 9 19.61 0.32 -0.90
C SER A 9 18.44 1.28 -1.11
N ASN A 10 18.50 2.17 -2.11
CA ASN A 10 17.50 3.23 -2.31
C ASN A 10 16.34 2.83 -3.23
N GLY A 11 16.39 1.65 -3.87
CA GLY A 11 15.39 1.24 -4.86
C GLY A 11 13.94 1.26 -4.34
N ALA A 12 13.71 0.93 -3.07
CA ALA A 12 12.37 1.00 -2.46
C ALA A 12 11.84 2.44 -2.34
N ALA A 13 12.71 3.39 -1.97
CA ALA A 13 12.35 4.80 -1.88
C ALA A 13 12.08 5.38 -3.28
N GLU A 14 12.90 5.03 -4.27
CA GLU A 14 12.71 5.44 -5.67
C GLU A 14 11.39 4.93 -6.25
N ALA A 15 11.06 3.65 -5.99
CA ALA A 15 9.78 3.06 -6.37
C ALA A 15 8.60 3.80 -5.71
N ALA A 16 8.70 4.12 -4.41
CA ALA A 16 7.66 4.88 -3.71
C ALA A 16 7.46 6.28 -4.32
N VAL A 17 8.54 6.99 -4.67
CA VAL A 17 8.46 8.29 -5.35
C VAL A 17 7.80 8.16 -6.72
N LYS A 18 8.13 7.11 -7.49
CA LYS A 18 7.50 6.84 -8.79
C LYS A 18 5.99 6.63 -8.66
N ILE A 19 5.55 5.87 -7.66
CA ILE A 19 4.13 5.65 -7.36
C ILE A 19 3.45 6.97 -6.98
N ALA A 20 4.03 7.74 -6.06
CA ALA A 20 3.48 9.02 -5.62
C ALA A 20 3.28 10.00 -6.79
N LYS A 21 4.27 10.12 -7.68
CA LYS A 21 4.16 10.93 -8.90
C LYS A 21 3.02 10.45 -9.81
N SER A 22 2.86 9.14 -9.97
CA SER A 22 1.76 8.56 -10.76
C SER A 22 0.40 8.89 -10.18
N ILE A 23 0.24 8.78 -8.85
CA ILE A 23 -0.99 9.13 -8.15
C ILE A 23 -1.32 10.60 -8.41
N ILE A 24 -0.38 11.52 -8.15
CA ILE A 24 -0.58 12.96 -8.34
C ILE A 24 -1.03 13.26 -9.78
N LYS A 25 -0.37 12.67 -10.79
CA LYS A 25 -0.72 12.85 -12.20
C LYS A 25 -2.14 12.38 -12.54
N LYS A 26 -2.60 11.29 -11.92
CA LYS A 26 -3.93 10.69 -12.17
C LYS A 26 -5.06 11.27 -11.30
N SER A 27 -4.72 12.06 -10.27
CA SER A 27 -5.69 12.53 -9.28
C SER A 27 -6.53 13.73 -9.75
N ASN A 28 -6.24 14.31 -10.92
CA ASN A 28 -6.91 15.50 -11.48
C ASN A 28 -7.14 16.62 -10.44
N GLY A 29 -6.13 16.87 -9.59
CA GLY A 29 -6.18 17.91 -8.54
C GLY A 29 -6.72 17.44 -7.18
N ASN A 30 -7.36 16.27 -7.08
CA ASN A 30 -7.86 15.72 -5.82
C ASN A 30 -6.95 14.61 -5.26
N ILE A 31 -5.81 15.02 -4.71
CA ILE A 31 -4.75 14.11 -4.24
C ILE A 31 -5.26 13.14 -3.16
N ASN A 32 -6.17 13.59 -2.29
CA ASN A 32 -6.73 12.76 -1.22
C ASN A 32 -7.49 11.55 -1.77
N LEU A 33 -8.24 11.73 -2.86
CA LEU A 33 -8.98 10.65 -3.51
C LEU A 33 -8.03 9.66 -4.19
N GLY A 34 -6.98 10.15 -4.85
CA GLY A 34 -5.94 9.29 -5.43
C GLY A 34 -5.20 8.47 -4.39
N LEU A 35 -4.86 9.08 -3.25
CA LEU A 35 -4.24 8.37 -2.11
C LEU A 35 -5.20 7.36 -1.48
N LEU A 36 -6.48 7.69 -1.35
CA LEU A 36 -7.49 6.77 -0.83
C LEU A 36 -7.63 5.53 -1.73
N ALA A 37 -7.68 5.73 -3.05
CA ALA A 37 -7.72 4.64 -4.01
C ALA A 37 -6.47 3.75 -3.90
N TYR A 38 -5.28 4.35 -3.84
CA TYR A 38 -4.04 3.59 -3.67
C TYR A 38 -4.02 2.77 -2.37
N ARG A 39 -4.44 3.37 -1.25
CA ARG A 39 -4.46 2.70 0.07
C ARG A 39 -5.44 1.54 0.15
N THR A 40 -6.48 1.52 -0.67
CA THR A 40 -7.57 0.53 -0.63
C THR A 40 -7.48 -0.52 -1.73
N THR A 41 -6.66 -0.28 -2.76
CA THR A 41 -6.43 -1.23 -3.85
C THR A 41 -5.43 -2.30 -3.40
N PRO A 42 -5.75 -3.61 -3.53
CA PRO A 42 -4.79 -4.68 -3.30
C PRO A 42 -3.60 -4.58 -4.25
N LEU A 43 -2.39 -4.81 -3.75
CA LEU A 43 -1.20 -4.96 -4.57
C LEU A 43 -1.13 -6.39 -5.13
N GLU A 44 -0.08 -6.70 -5.89
CA GLU A 44 0.17 -8.06 -6.41
C GLU A 44 0.21 -9.15 -5.33
N ASN A 45 0.52 -8.76 -4.09
CA ASN A 45 0.51 -9.65 -2.94
C ASN A 45 -0.88 -9.93 -2.36
N GLY A 46 -1.93 -9.33 -2.93
CA GLY A 46 -3.31 -9.45 -2.44
C GLY A 46 -3.65 -8.57 -1.24
N PHE A 47 -2.68 -7.82 -0.69
CA PHE A 47 -2.90 -6.88 0.42
C PHE A 47 -2.86 -5.44 -0.06
N SER A 48 -3.76 -4.61 0.47
CA SER A 48 -3.75 -3.18 0.24
C SER A 48 -2.71 -2.47 1.13
N PRO A 49 -2.18 -1.29 0.75
CA PRO A 49 -1.21 -0.57 1.58
C PRO A 49 -1.74 -0.23 2.98
N ALA A 50 -3.06 0.03 3.10
CA ALA A 50 -3.68 0.24 4.41
C ALA A 50 -3.63 -1.01 5.29
N GLN A 51 -3.81 -2.20 4.71
CA GLN A 51 -3.68 -3.46 5.45
C GLN A 51 -2.24 -3.72 5.87
N LEU A 52 -1.26 -3.42 5.01
CA LEU A 52 0.15 -3.58 5.36
C LEU A 52 0.56 -2.65 6.52
N MET A 53 0.04 -1.41 6.54
CA MET A 53 0.42 -0.40 7.52
C MET A 53 -0.39 -0.46 8.82
N PHE A 54 -1.70 -0.71 8.73
CA PHE A 54 -2.64 -0.65 9.86
C PHE A 54 -3.25 -2.00 10.22
N SER A 55 -2.85 -3.08 9.53
CA SER A 55 -3.43 -4.42 9.70
C SER A 55 -4.95 -4.46 9.46
N ARG A 56 -5.55 -3.47 8.79
CA ARG A 56 -7.01 -3.42 8.56
C ARG A 56 -7.34 -2.73 7.25
N GLN A 57 -8.51 -3.02 6.71
CA GLN A 57 -9.06 -2.23 5.61
C GLN A 57 -9.68 -0.93 6.14
N ILE A 58 -9.54 0.13 5.35
CA ILE A 58 -10.10 1.45 5.64
C ILE A 58 -11.37 1.68 4.81
N HIS A 59 -12.26 2.54 5.31
CA HIS A 59 -13.42 2.98 4.55
C HIS A 59 -13.00 3.64 3.23
N SER A 60 -13.71 3.29 2.16
CA SER A 60 -13.50 3.83 0.82
C SER A 60 -14.86 4.21 0.20
N ARG A 61 -14.84 4.80 -1.00
CA ARG A 61 -16.06 5.08 -1.76
C ARG A 61 -16.69 3.81 -2.36
N VAL A 62 -15.91 2.73 -2.46
CA VAL A 62 -16.41 1.42 -2.88
C VAL A 62 -17.07 0.76 -1.67
N PRO A 63 -18.29 0.22 -1.81
CA PRO A 63 -18.93 -0.53 -0.74
C PRO A 63 -18.12 -1.80 -0.45
N LEU A 64 -17.90 -2.06 0.83
CA LEU A 64 -17.31 -3.29 1.33
C LEU A 64 -18.33 -4.03 2.18
N LEU A 65 -18.18 -5.35 2.26
CA LEU A 65 -18.94 -6.14 3.23
C LEU A 65 -18.59 -5.67 4.65
N PRO A 66 -19.57 -5.48 5.55
CA PRO A 66 -19.33 -5.00 6.91
C PRO A 66 -18.27 -5.82 7.66
N ASP A 67 -18.26 -7.13 7.47
CA ASP A 67 -17.33 -8.06 8.14
C ASP A 67 -15.86 -7.82 7.79
N LYS A 68 -15.58 -7.22 6.62
CA LYS A 68 -14.22 -6.93 6.16
C LYS A 68 -13.71 -5.55 6.61
N LEU A 69 -14.60 -4.74 7.17
CA LEU A 69 -14.33 -3.35 7.48
C LEU A 69 -13.98 -3.21 8.96
N GLY A 70 -12.75 -2.78 9.25
CA GLY A 70 -12.27 -2.68 10.64
C GLY A 70 -11.85 -4.00 11.27
N SER A 71 -11.96 -5.13 10.57
CA SER A 71 -11.35 -6.40 10.99
C SER A 71 -9.83 -6.30 10.95
N PHE A 72 -9.17 -6.55 12.08
CA PHE A 72 -7.71 -6.60 12.14
C PHE A 72 -7.18 -7.94 11.63
N ILE A 73 -6.12 -7.88 10.84
CA ILE A 73 -5.36 -9.00 10.33
C ILE A 73 -4.08 -9.10 11.16
N GLU A 74 -3.80 -10.27 11.69
CA GLU A 74 -2.55 -10.56 12.39
C GLU A 74 -1.35 -10.27 11.48
N HIS A 75 -0.48 -9.35 11.90
CA HIS A 75 0.62 -8.85 11.08
C HIS A 75 1.59 -9.97 10.65
N ASN A 76 1.78 -10.97 11.51
CA ASN A 76 2.62 -12.14 11.21
C ASN A 76 2.16 -12.88 9.95
N LYS A 77 0.84 -12.99 9.72
CA LYS A 77 0.29 -13.65 8.52
C LYS A 77 0.64 -12.89 7.24
N VAL A 78 0.72 -11.56 7.32
CA VAL A 78 1.13 -10.70 6.19
C VAL A 78 2.60 -10.96 5.87
N ILE A 79 3.47 -10.95 6.89
CA ILE A 79 4.90 -11.22 6.74
C ILE A 79 5.14 -12.62 6.14
N GLU A 80 4.45 -13.64 6.63
CA GLU A 80 4.57 -15.00 6.12
C GLU A 80 4.14 -15.10 4.64
N THR A 81 3.07 -14.41 4.25
CA THR A 81 2.59 -14.42 2.86
C THR A 81 3.59 -13.73 1.93
N GLU A 82 4.16 -12.61 2.36
CA GLU A 82 5.24 -11.91 1.65
C GLU A 82 6.51 -12.77 1.51
N ALA A 83 6.89 -13.48 2.58
CA ALA A 83 8.05 -14.36 2.60
C ALA A 83 7.87 -15.54 1.64
N LYS A 84 6.69 -16.17 1.63
CA LYS A 84 6.36 -17.27 0.71
C LYS A 84 6.42 -16.86 -0.76
N ARG A 85 6.07 -15.62 -1.10
CA ARG A 85 6.14 -15.10 -2.49
C ARG A 85 7.59 -14.91 -2.96
N LYS A 86 8.52 -14.61 -2.07
CA LYS A 86 9.92 -14.33 -2.41
C LYS A 86 10.77 -15.60 -2.60
N ASN A 87 10.27 -16.75 -2.17
CA ASN A 87 10.84 -18.07 -2.42
C ASN A 87 10.29 -18.65 -3.73
#